data_AF-A0AA35SPA7-F1
#
_entry.id   AF-A0AA35SPA7-F1
#
_cell.length_a   1.000
_cell.length_b   1.000
_cell.length_c   1.000
_cell.angle_alpha   90.00
_cell.angle_beta   90.00
_cell.angle_gamma   90.00
#
_symmetry.space_group_name_H-M   'P 1'
#
loop_
_entity.id
_entity.type
_entity.pdbx_description
1 polymer ?
#
loop_
_entity_poly.entity_id
_entity_poly.type
_entity_poly.pdbx_seq_one_letter_code
_entity_poly.pdbx_strand_id
1 'polypeptide(L)'
;EDLEDFRVVLSTNDPRVTVDPSEGTVTIVDDDDIMATIGFREPSYTVVEGEGSVTVEVELRSGTIPPGNEVVVTFSTANQGAVAPGDYTSRQMPLTFSSTSTRIPVTIPIIDDSDIEDIERFLANLQIDANDFPDITVEPEQATIDIISNDVRIGFTQTENTVSEADTGVALTLRVLEGTISPQLGNIPVTVSTADVTATDGADYFGFSRQTFTFNSGQMEQTFSIP
;
A
#
# COMPACT_ATOMS: atom_id res chain seq x y z
N GLU A 1 31.68 -21.46 11.60
CA GLU A 1 32.85 -22.06 12.28
C GLU A 1 33.05 -23.52 11.84
N ASP A 2 34.19 -24.12 12.18
CA ASP A 2 34.48 -25.53 11.86
C ASP A 2 33.65 -26.49 12.76
N LEU A 3 33.46 -27.74 12.31
CA LEU A 3 32.81 -28.78 13.13
C LEU A 3 33.57 -28.98 14.45
N GLU A 4 32.83 -29.03 15.56
CA GLU A 4 33.39 -29.34 16.87
C GLU A 4 33.03 -30.78 17.27
N ASP A 5 33.93 -31.48 17.96
CA ASP A 5 33.69 -32.85 18.44
C ASP A 5 34.06 -33.00 19.92
N PHE A 6 33.26 -33.77 20.67
CA PHE A 6 33.65 -34.28 21.98
C PHE A 6 33.42 -35.78 22.12
N ARG A 7 34.20 -36.42 23.01
CA ARG A 7 34.12 -37.87 23.26
C ARG A 7 33.41 -38.15 24.58
N VAL A 8 32.48 -39.09 24.53
CA VAL A 8 31.81 -39.66 25.71
C VAL A 8 32.48 -41.00 26.01
N VAL A 9 33.07 -41.12 27.20
CA VAL A 9 33.79 -42.32 27.62
C VAL A 9 32.97 -43.08 28.67
N LEU A 10 32.68 -44.35 28.40
CA LEU A 10 32.08 -45.27 29.34
C LEU A 10 33.17 -46.00 30.13
N SER A 11 33.04 -46.05 31.45
CA SER A 11 33.93 -46.82 32.32
C SER A 11 33.16 -47.55 33.41
N THR A 12 33.68 -48.67 33.87
CA THR A 12 33.13 -49.48 34.96
C THR A 12 34.25 -50.01 35.83
N ASN A 13 34.00 -50.11 37.14
CA ASN A 13 34.87 -50.81 38.08
C ASN A 13 34.31 -52.19 38.47
N ASP A 14 33.16 -52.60 37.92
CA ASP A 14 32.59 -53.93 38.15
C ASP A 14 33.28 -54.94 37.24
N PRO A 15 33.99 -55.95 37.81
CA PRO A 15 34.73 -56.94 37.02
C PRO A 15 33.85 -57.85 36.16
N ARG A 16 32.52 -57.79 36.31
CA ARG A 16 31.55 -58.57 35.52
C ARG A 16 31.10 -57.86 34.25
N VAL A 17 31.46 -56.59 34.04
CA VAL A 17 30.98 -55.77 32.93
C VAL A 17 32.10 -55.51 31.93
N THR A 18 31.89 -55.90 30.67
CA THR A 18 32.73 -55.51 29.54
C THR A 18 32.10 -54.32 28.85
N VAL A 19 32.87 -53.25 28.61
CA VAL A 19 32.41 -52.07 27.87
C VAL A 19 33.09 -52.05 26.51
N ASP A 20 32.30 -52.22 25.44
CA ASP A 20 32.76 -52.17 24.06
C ASP A 20 31.62 -51.79 23.09
N PRO A 21 31.73 -50.67 22.32
CA PRO A 21 32.81 -49.69 22.40
C PRO A 21 32.77 -48.89 23.70
N SER A 22 33.94 -48.53 24.23
CA SER A 22 34.06 -47.71 25.45
C SER A 22 33.93 -46.21 25.19
N GLU A 23 33.78 -45.82 23.92
CA GLU A 23 33.73 -44.43 23.52
C GLU A 23 32.70 -44.21 22.42
N GLY A 24 32.01 -43.08 22.51
CA GLY A 24 31.25 -42.50 21.41
C GLY A 24 31.75 -41.08 21.13
N THR A 25 31.71 -40.66 19.87
CA THR A 25 31.98 -39.27 19.48
C THR A 25 30.65 -38.57 19.25
N VAL A 26 30.54 -37.33 19.72
CA VAL A 26 29.44 -36.42 19.43
C VAL A 26 30.01 -35.25 18.65
N THR A 27 29.47 -35.03 17.45
CA THR A 27 29.78 -33.89 16.60
C THR A 27 28.74 -32.80 16.82
N ILE A 28 29.20 -31.57 17.04
CA ILE A 28 28.40 -30.36 17.04
C ILE A 28 28.56 -29.74 15.65
N VAL A 29 27.43 -29.55 14.98
CA VAL A 29 27.35 -28.86 13.70
C VAL A 29 27.05 -27.41 13.99
N ASP A 30 27.86 -26.51 13.45
CA ASP A 30 27.59 -25.08 13.54
C ASP A 30 26.34 -24.71 12.72
N ASP A 31 25.46 -23.94 13.33
CA ASP A 31 24.23 -23.43 12.75
C ASP A 31 24.05 -21.91 12.91
N ASP A 32 25.13 -21.19 13.26
CA ASP A 32 25.11 -19.74 13.50
C ASP A 32 25.32 -18.88 12.24
N ASP A 33 25.65 -19.48 11.08
CA ASP A 33 25.83 -18.74 9.84
C ASP A 33 24.52 -18.07 9.37
N ILE A 34 24.55 -16.74 9.23
CA ILE A 34 23.42 -15.95 8.74
C ILE A 34 23.55 -15.75 7.23
N MET A 35 22.79 -16.52 6.45
CA MET A 35 22.65 -16.31 5.01
C MET A 35 21.18 -16.11 4.67
N ALA A 36 20.81 -14.90 4.24
CA ALA A 36 19.43 -14.53 4.02
C ALA A 36 19.25 -13.44 2.97
N THR A 37 18.10 -13.47 2.29
CA THR A 37 17.63 -12.37 1.45
C THR A 37 16.43 -11.70 2.12
N ILE A 38 16.55 -10.41 2.40
CA ILE A 38 15.46 -9.57 2.93
C ILE A 38 15.02 -8.60 1.84
N GLY A 39 13.74 -8.31 1.72
CA GLY A 39 13.28 -7.34 0.73
C GLY A 39 11.82 -6.99 0.89
N PHE A 40 11.35 -6.03 0.09
CA PHE A 40 9.92 -5.79 -0.01
C PHE A 40 9.21 -7.03 -0.53
N ARG A 41 8.03 -7.32 0.02
CA ARG A 41 7.19 -8.43 -0.42
C ARG A 41 6.71 -8.19 -1.85
N GLU A 42 6.18 -6.99 -2.10
CA GLU A 42 5.70 -6.54 -3.40
C GLU A 42 6.59 -5.39 -3.94
N PRO A 43 6.81 -5.30 -5.25
CA PRO A 43 7.62 -4.23 -5.85
C PRO A 43 6.89 -2.87 -5.88
N SER A 44 5.56 -2.88 -5.77
CA SER A 44 4.73 -1.69 -5.87
C SER A 44 3.48 -1.82 -5.01
N TYR A 45 3.06 -0.70 -4.44
CA TYR A 45 1.82 -0.54 -3.68
C TYR A 45 1.01 0.62 -4.26
N THR A 46 -0.29 0.61 -3.98
CA THR A 46 -1.21 1.66 -4.40
C THR A 46 -2.16 1.95 -3.26
N VAL A 47 -2.43 3.23 -3.01
CA VAL A 47 -3.31 3.69 -1.95
C VAL A 47 -4.15 4.85 -2.47
N VAL A 48 -5.41 4.92 -2.05
CA VAL A 48 -6.23 6.11 -2.27
C VAL A 48 -5.92 7.07 -1.14
N GLU A 49 -5.73 8.34 -1.47
CA GLU A 49 -5.32 9.40 -0.55
C GLU A 49 -6.14 9.43 0.75
N GLY A 50 -7.47 9.38 0.61
CA GLY A 50 -8.43 9.33 1.73
C GLY A 50 -8.43 8.07 2.61
N GLU A 51 -7.61 7.05 2.32
CA GLU A 51 -7.44 5.89 3.21
C GLU A 51 -6.51 6.23 4.41
N GLY A 52 -5.81 7.36 4.36
CA GLY A 52 -5.00 7.92 5.45
C GLY A 52 -3.70 7.19 5.76
N SER A 53 -3.51 5.96 5.26
CA SER A 53 -2.21 5.28 5.34
C SER A 53 -2.10 4.11 4.34
N VAL A 54 -0.86 3.79 3.98
CA VAL A 54 -0.50 2.56 3.27
C VAL A 54 0.38 1.69 4.17
N THR A 55 0.24 0.37 4.09
CA THR A 55 1.14 -0.57 4.78
C THR A 55 1.94 -1.34 3.74
N VAL A 56 3.27 -1.19 3.81
CA VAL A 56 4.21 -1.99 3.01
C VAL A 56 4.75 -3.13 3.87
N GLU A 57 5.04 -4.27 3.26
CA GLU A 57 5.56 -5.45 3.97
C GLU A 57 6.99 -5.72 3.54
N VAL A 58 7.88 -5.84 4.52
CA VAL A 58 9.27 -6.27 4.31
C VAL A 58 9.43 -7.65 4.93
N GLU A 59 10.02 -8.58 4.19
CA GLU A 59 10.12 -9.97 4.64
C GLU A 59 11.50 -10.59 4.38
N LEU A 60 11.81 -11.60 5.19
CA LEU A 60 12.82 -12.60 4.89
C LEU A 60 12.30 -13.46 3.74
N ARG A 61 12.82 -13.23 2.53
CA ARG A 61 12.36 -13.87 1.29
C ARG A 61 12.98 -15.26 1.09
N SER A 62 14.22 -15.45 1.54
CA SER A 62 14.93 -16.73 1.47
C SER A 62 16.04 -16.80 2.53
N GLY A 63 16.56 -18.00 2.75
CA GLY A 63 17.57 -18.26 3.75
C GLY A 63 17.00 -18.33 5.16
N THR A 64 17.87 -18.20 6.16
CA THR A 64 17.51 -18.34 7.58
C THR A 64 18.32 -17.39 8.45
N ILE A 65 17.68 -16.90 9.52
CA ILE A 65 18.36 -16.24 10.64
C ILE A 65 18.28 -17.22 11.82
N PRO A 66 19.40 -17.77 12.30
CA PRO A 66 19.41 -18.74 13.39
C PRO A 66 18.87 -18.16 14.71
N PRO A 67 18.35 -18.99 15.63
CA PRO A 67 17.91 -18.53 16.95
C PRO A 67 19.03 -17.82 17.72
N GLY A 68 18.73 -16.65 18.30
CA GLY A 68 19.71 -15.85 19.04
C GLY A 68 20.42 -14.79 18.19
N ASN A 69 20.27 -14.84 16.86
CA ASN A 69 20.78 -13.84 15.93
C ASN A 69 19.68 -12.86 15.48
N GLU A 70 20.10 -11.64 15.15
CA GLU A 70 19.24 -10.58 14.62
C GLU A 70 19.92 -9.88 13.45
N VAL A 71 19.13 -9.51 12.43
CA VAL A 71 19.58 -8.71 11.28
C VAL A 71 18.81 -7.40 11.25
N VAL A 72 19.52 -6.28 11.11
CA VAL A 72 18.90 -4.95 11.08
C VAL A 72 19.00 -4.35 9.69
N VAL A 73 17.84 -4.03 9.11
CA VAL A 73 17.72 -3.31 7.84
C VAL A 73 17.10 -1.95 8.10
N THR A 74 17.66 -0.87 7.57
CA THR A 74 17.07 0.47 7.68
C THR A 74 16.02 0.68 6.59
N PHE A 75 14.79 0.94 7.00
CA PHE A 75 13.73 1.41 6.12
C PHE A 75 13.75 2.95 6.03
N SER A 76 13.52 3.49 4.84
CA SER A 76 13.30 4.93 4.65
C SER A 76 12.38 5.23 3.47
N THR A 77 11.68 6.36 3.51
CA THR A 77 10.92 6.86 2.35
C THR A 77 11.62 8.03 1.66
N ALA A 78 11.37 8.19 0.36
CA ALA A 78 11.93 9.27 -0.46
C ALA A 78 10.92 9.76 -1.51
N ASN A 79 10.94 11.06 -1.80
CA ASN A 79 10.01 11.71 -2.72
C ASN A 79 10.23 11.24 -4.17
N GLN A 80 9.16 11.10 -4.96
CA GLN A 80 9.24 10.82 -6.41
C GLN A 80 7.99 11.26 -7.21
N GLY A 81 7.60 12.52 -7.07
CA GLY A 81 6.30 13.00 -7.55
C GLY A 81 5.53 13.48 -6.33
N ALA A 82 5.12 12.52 -5.50
CA ALA A 82 4.65 12.78 -4.16
C ALA A 82 5.83 13.20 -3.25
N VAL A 83 5.60 14.22 -2.43
CA VAL A 83 6.54 14.98 -1.61
C VAL A 83 6.02 15.08 -0.16
N ALA A 84 6.82 14.60 0.79
CA ALA A 84 6.55 14.87 2.20
C ALA A 84 6.86 16.35 2.58
N PRO A 85 6.05 16.99 3.46
CA PRO A 85 4.89 16.45 4.17
C PRO A 85 3.55 16.70 3.46
N GLY A 86 3.56 17.08 2.17
CA GLY A 86 2.35 17.38 1.39
C GLY A 86 1.47 16.16 1.23
N ASP A 87 2.01 15.09 0.64
CA ASP A 87 1.19 13.95 0.18
C ASP A 87 1.35 12.72 1.09
N TYR A 88 2.46 12.66 1.84
CA TYR A 88 2.72 11.60 2.80
C TYR A 88 3.65 12.06 3.94
N THR A 89 3.65 11.33 5.06
CA THR A 89 4.61 11.58 6.13
C THR A 89 5.88 10.75 5.94
N SER A 90 7.04 11.41 5.81
CA SER A 90 8.34 10.74 5.69
C SER A 90 8.62 9.83 6.89
N ARG A 91 9.20 8.66 6.64
CA ARG A 91 9.57 7.68 7.66
C ARG A 91 11.00 7.21 7.47
N GLN A 92 11.69 7.00 8.58
CA GLN A 92 12.96 6.29 8.65
C GLN A 92 13.01 5.50 9.96
N MET A 93 13.28 4.20 9.89
CA MET A 93 13.36 3.35 11.08
C MET A 93 14.15 2.06 10.81
N PRO A 94 14.80 1.48 11.84
CA PRO A 94 15.36 0.14 11.73
C PRO A 94 14.25 -0.92 11.74
N LEU A 95 14.45 -1.99 10.98
CA LEU A 95 13.64 -3.20 10.92
C LEU A 95 14.52 -4.37 11.38
N THR A 96 14.16 -4.99 12.50
CA THR A 96 14.93 -6.09 13.09
C THR A 96 14.30 -7.44 12.76
N PHE A 97 15.00 -8.25 11.99
CA PHE A 97 14.63 -9.60 11.62
C PHE A 97 15.30 -10.62 12.54
N SER A 98 14.58 -11.67 12.90
CA SER A 98 15.07 -12.78 13.72
C SER A 98 14.43 -14.10 13.29
N SER A 99 14.84 -15.20 13.92
CA SER A 99 14.24 -16.53 13.67
C SER A 99 12.72 -16.59 13.89
N THR A 100 12.14 -15.63 14.62
CA THR A 100 10.70 -15.56 14.90
C THR A 100 10.02 -14.31 14.32
N SER A 101 10.80 -13.33 13.85
CA SER A 101 10.30 -12.10 13.21
C SER A 101 10.81 -12.05 11.77
N THR A 102 10.08 -12.70 10.87
CA THR A 102 10.47 -12.82 9.45
C THR A 102 9.68 -11.89 8.53
N ARG A 103 8.68 -11.19 9.05
CA ARG A 103 7.82 -10.26 8.30
C ARG A 103 7.49 -9.05 9.16
N ILE A 104 7.78 -7.86 8.64
CA ILE A 104 7.59 -6.61 9.36
C ILE A 104 6.74 -5.67 8.51
N PRO A 105 5.50 -5.37 8.93
CA PRO A 105 4.68 -4.36 8.27
C PRO A 105 5.16 -2.96 8.68
N VAL A 106 5.25 -2.06 7.70
CA VAL A 106 5.58 -0.65 7.90
C VAL A 106 4.42 0.19 7.38
N THR A 107 3.70 0.84 8.31
CA THR A 107 2.61 1.77 7.98
C THR A 107 3.16 3.17 7.75
N ILE A 108 2.80 3.77 6.61
CA ILE A 108 3.21 5.10 6.17
C ILE A 108 1.94 5.95 6.08
N PRO A 109 1.82 7.05 6.86
CA PRO A 109 0.67 7.95 6.75
C PRO A 109 0.63 8.64 5.39
N ILE A 110 -0.55 8.67 4.79
CA ILE A 110 -0.88 9.42 3.57
C ILE A 110 -1.70 10.64 4.03
N ILE A 111 -1.43 11.79 3.41
CA ILE A 111 -2.15 13.03 3.70
C ILE A 111 -3.28 13.14 2.68
N ASP A 112 -4.48 13.44 3.17
CA ASP A 112 -5.70 13.65 2.39
C ASP A 112 -6.00 15.14 2.37
N ASP A 113 -6.08 15.73 1.17
CA ASP A 113 -6.48 17.12 1.00
C ASP A 113 -7.71 17.32 0.08
N SER A 114 -7.72 18.38 -0.74
CA SER A 114 -8.85 18.71 -1.62
C SER A 114 -8.39 19.12 -3.02
N ASP A 115 -7.07 19.09 -3.26
CA ASP A 115 -6.48 19.41 -4.53
C ASP A 115 -6.67 18.22 -5.47
N ILE A 116 -7.00 18.52 -6.72
CA ILE A 116 -7.23 17.47 -7.72
C ILE A 116 -5.91 17.19 -8.42
N GLU A 117 -5.34 16.04 -8.12
CA GLU A 117 -4.00 15.67 -8.57
C GLU A 117 -4.03 14.46 -9.53
N ASP A 118 -2.98 14.37 -10.37
CA ASP A 118 -2.71 13.14 -11.10
C ASP A 118 -2.18 12.06 -10.13
N ILE A 119 -2.04 10.82 -10.59
CA ILE A 119 -1.41 9.77 -9.76
C ILE A 119 0.04 10.17 -9.47
N GLU A 120 0.35 10.31 -8.19
CA GLU A 120 1.68 10.66 -7.71
C GLU A 120 2.38 9.45 -7.09
N ARG A 121 3.72 9.50 -6.99
CA ARG A 121 4.53 8.39 -6.50
C ARG A 121 5.53 8.82 -5.45
N PHE A 122 5.79 7.96 -4.46
CA PHE A 122 6.99 8.03 -3.64
C PHE A 122 7.65 6.66 -3.52
N LEU A 123 8.85 6.63 -2.95
CA LEU A 123 9.69 5.44 -2.83
C LEU A 123 9.78 4.99 -1.37
N ALA A 124 9.78 3.68 -1.17
CA ALA A 124 10.26 3.04 0.05
C ALA A 124 11.57 2.31 -0.27
N ASN A 125 12.59 2.51 0.56
CA ASN A 125 13.94 1.99 0.38
C ASN A 125 14.38 1.19 1.59
N LEU A 126 15.18 0.16 1.34
CA LEU A 126 15.85 -0.66 2.33
C LEU A 126 17.36 -0.49 2.14
N GLN A 127 18.06 -0.28 3.25
CA GLN A 127 19.50 -0.22 3.27
C GLN A 127 20.02 -1.10 4.40
N ILE A 128 21.08 -1.85 4.13
CA ILE A 128 21.81 -2.62 5.13
C ILE A 128 23.26 -2.14 5.18
N ASP A 129 23.88 -2.18 6.36
CA ASP A 129 25.33 -2.02 6.47
C ASP A 129 26.00 -3.37 6.21
N ALA A 130 26.64 -3.51 5.06
CA ALA A 130 27.32 -4.75 4.67
C ALA A 130 28.55 -5.05 5.55
N ASN A 131 29.05 -4.12 6.37
CA ASN A 131 30.10 -4.42 7.33
C ASN A 131 29.55 -5.20 8.54
N ASP A 132 28.30 -4.92 8.94
CA ASP A 132 27.63 -5.61 10.04
C ASP A 132 27.01 -6.93 9.55
N PHE A 133 26.56 -6.97 8.28
CA PHE A 133 25.84 -8.12 7.70
C PHE A 133 26.35 -8.45 6.28
N PRO A 134 27.58 -8.95 6.13
CA PRO A 134 28.21 -9.15 4.82
C PRO A 134 27.53 -10.22 3.94
N ASP A 135 26.86 -11.18 4.56
CA ASP A 135 26.21 -12.33 3.89
C ASP A 135 24.69 -12.14 3.72
N ILE A 136 24.18 -10.94 3.98
CA ILE A 136 22.79 -10.58 3.74
C ILE A 136 22.65 -9.87 2.40
N THR A 137 21.69 -10.34 1.60
CA THR A 137 21.25 -9.67 0.38
C THR A 137 19.97 -8.89 0.64
N VAL A 138 19.88 -7.66 0.12
CA VAL A 138 18.64 -6.88 0.13
C VAL A 138 18.06 -6.84 -1.28
N GLU A 139 16.97 -7.57 -1.52
CA GLU A 139 16.33 -7.62 -2.84
C GLU A 139 14.85 -8.03 -2.75
N PRO A 140 13.90 -7.26 -3.33
CA PRO A 140 14.09 -5.92 -3.88
C PRO A 140 14.35 -4.90 -2.75
N GLU A 141 15.34 -4.03 -2.95
CA GLU A 141 15.72 -2.96 -2.02
C GLU A 141 14.83 -1.72 -2.09
N GLN A 142 14.00 -1.61 -3.12
CA GLN A 142 13.10 -0.49 -3.34
C GLN A 142 11.72 -1.00 -3.74
N ALA A 143 10.70 -0.34 -3.23
CA ALA A 143 9.32 -0.46 -3.69
C ALA A 143 8.76 0.93 -4.00
N THR A 144 7.85 1.00 -4.97
CA THR A 144 7.12 2.23 -5.30
C THR A 144 5.76 2.26 -4.61
N ILE A 145 5.30 3.44 -4.24
CA ILE A 145 3.95 3.64 -3.72
C ILE A 145 3.27 4.70 -4.57
N ASP A 146 2.16 4.33 -5.22
CA ASP A 146 1.31 5.23 -5.98
C ASP A 146 0.16 5.74 -5.09
N ILE A 147 -0.02 7.06 -5.02
CA ILE A 147 -1.13 7.73 -4.36
C ILE A 147 -2.15 8.10 -5.45
N ILE A 148 -3.38 7.64 -5.27
CA ILE A 148 -4.52 7.98 -6.14
C ILE A 148 -5.34 9.04 -5.41
N SER A 149 -5.40 10.26 -5.95
CA SER A 149 -6.30 11.31 -5.46
C SER A 149 -7.76 10.81 -5.48
N ASN A 150 -8.47 11.08 -4.40
CA ASN A 150 -9.91 10.84 -4.25
C ASN A 150 -10.76 12.06 -4.65
N ASP A 151 -10.15 13.15 -5.10
CA ASP A 151 -10.82 14.38 -5.44
C ASP A 151 -11.20 14.47 -6.93
N VAL A 152 -12.43 14.92 -7.17
CA VAL A 152 -12.95 15.15 -8.51
C VAL A 152 -13.83 16.38 -8.54
N ARG A 153 -13.80 17.10 -9.67
CA ARG A 153 -14.73 18.21 -9.91
C ARG A 153 -15.80 17.77 -10.89
N ILE A 154 -17.06 17.73 -10.46
CA ILE A 154 -18.21 17.46 -11.34
C ILE A 154 -19.06 18.72 -11.47
N GLY A 155 -19.48 19.04 -12.69
CA GLY A 155 -20.34 20.21 -12.95
C GLY A 155 -21.11 20.10 -14.27
N PHE A 156 -21.92 21.11 -14.57
CA PHE A 156 -22.60 21.20 -15.85
C PHE A 156 -21.62 21.51 -16.99
N THR A 157 -21.89 20.96 -18.18
CA THR A 157 -21.14 21.31 -19.39
C THR A 157 -21.44 22.72 -19.90
N GLN A 158 -22.59 23.28 -19.53
CA GLN A 158 -23.04 24.61 -19.90
C GLN A 158 -23.63 25.33 -18.69
N THR A 159 -23.29 26.60 -18.52
CA THR A 159 -23.83 27.45 -17.44
C THR A 159 -25.17 28.10 -17.80
N GLU A 160 -25.47 28.19 -19.09
CA GLU A 160 -26.71 28.75 -19.62
C GLU A 160 -27.25 27.84 -20.72
N ASN A 161 -28.57 27.67 -20.74
CA ASN A 161 -29.27 26.93 -21.78
C ASN A 161 -30.53 27.71 -22.15
N THR A 162 -30.87 27.72 -23.43
CA THR A 162 -32.12 28.32 -23.93
C THR A 162 -32.91 27.25 -24.67
N VAL A 163 -34.19 27.13 -24.36
CA VAL A 163 -35.11 26.17 -24.99
C VAL A 163 -36.39 26.90 -25.37
N SER A 164 -37.04 26.47 -26.46
CA SER A 164 -38.34 26.99 -26.87
C SER A 164 -39.46 26.27 -26.12
N GLU A 165 -40.54 26.96 -25.77
CA GLU A 165 -41.76 26.31 -25.25
C GLU A 165 -42.40 25.34 -26.27
N ALA A 166 -41.99 25.40 -27.54
CA ALA A 166 -42.40 24.45 -28.56
C ALA A 166 -41.61 23.12 -28.52
N ASP A 167 -40.49 23.07 -27.80
CA ASP A 167 -39.67 21.86 -27.62
C ASP A 167 -40.22 21.02 -26.46
N THR A 168 -39.90 19.72 -26.43
CA THR A 168 -40.40 18.80 -25.39
C THR A 168 -39.58 18.81 -24.10
N GLY A 169 -38.68 19.80 -23.94
CA GLY A 169 -37.77 19.92 -22.80
C GLY A 169 -36.33 20.24 -23.22
N VAL A 170 -35.48 20.47 -22.22
CA VAL A 170 -34.05 20.79 -22.38
C VAL A 170 -33.18 19.66 -21.84
N ALA A 171 -32.21 19.21 -22.62
CA ALA A 171 -31.19 18.25 -22.18
C ALA A 171 -30.04 18.99 -21.49
N LEU A 172 -29.69 18.54 -20.29
CA LEU A 172 -28.59 19.04 -19.49
C LEU A 172 -27.58 17.91 -19.26
N THR A 173 -26.29 18.23 -19.30
CA THR A 173 -25.22 17.25 -19.09
C THR A 173 -24.36 17.64 -17.91
N LEU A 174 -24.22 16.70 -16.97
CA LEU A 174 -23.20 16.71 -15.93
C LEU A 174 -21.93 16.04 -16.48
N ARG A 175 -20.77 16.58 -16.13
CA ARG A 175 -19.47 16.09 -16.58
C ARG A 175 -18.45 16.13 -15.45
N VAL A 176 -17.58 15.13 -15.40
CA VAL A 176 -16.32 15.19 -14.65
C VAL A 176 -15.42 16.21 -15.35
N LEU A 177 -15.29 17.38 -14.75
CA LEU A 177 -14.53 18.52 -15.25
C LEU A 177 -13.03 18.35 -15.00
N GLU A 178 -12.66 17.84 -13.82
CA GLU A 178 -11.28 17.57 -13.39
C GLU A 178 -11.26 16.28 -12.54
N GLY A 179 -10.12 15.59 -12.54
CA GLY A 179 -9.93 14.32 -11.84
C GLY A 179 -10.46 13.10 -12.61
N THR A 180 -10.31 11.91 -12.03
CA THR A 180 -10.78 10.65 -12.60
C THR A 180 -11.51 9.82 -11.56
N ILE A 181 -12.71 9.35 -11.89
CA ILE A 181 -13.44 8.39 -11.06
C ILE A 181 -12.85 7.00 -11.33
N SER A 182 -11.84 6.63 -10.55
CA SER A 182 -11.17 5.35 -10.65
C SER A 182 -12.00 4.23 -10.00
N PRO A 183 -11.72 2.95 -10.30
CA PRO A 183 -12.34 1.82 -9.60
C PRO A 183 -12.15 1.88 -8.09
N GLN A 184 -11.04 2.47 -7.62
CA GLN A 184 -10.69 2.57 -6.21
C GLN A 184 -11.54 3.61 -5.45
N LEU A 185 -12.02 4.66 -6.13
CA LEU A 185 -12.94 5.66 -5.56
C LEU A 185 -14.38 5.12 -5.44
N GLY A 186 -14.71 4.08 -6.22
CA GLY A 186 -16.06 3.56 -6.32
C GLY A 186 -17.01 4.52 -7.06
N ASN A 187 -18.29 4.47 -6.69
CA ASN A 187 -19.34 5.22 -7.36
C ASN A 187 -19.62 6.55 -6.65
N ILE A 188 -19.71 7.65 -7.40
CA ILE A 188 -19.95 8.99 -6.85
C ILE A 188 -21.39 9.43 -7.13
N PRO A 189 -22.24 9.59 -6.10
CA PRO A 189 -23.60 10.09 -6.26
C PRO A 189 -23.64 11.62 -6.30
N VAL A 190 -24.18 12.18 -7.39
CA VAL A 190 -24.43 13.61 -7.55
C VAL A 190 -25.93 13.87 -7.49
N THR A 191 -26.36 14.77 -6.61
CA THR A 191 -27.78 15.13 -6.49
C THR A 191 -28.07 16.43 -7.24
N VAL A 192 -29.10 16.43 -8.07
CA VAL A 192 -29.63 17.61 -8.76
C VAL A 192 -31.05 17.89 -8.25
N SER A 193 -31.43 19.17 -8.21
CA SER A 193 -32.79 19.64 -7.91
C SER A 193 -33.09 20.87 -8.75
N THR A 194 -34.36 21.09 -9.05
CA THR A 194 -34.84 22.31 -9.70
C THR A 194 -35.41 23.29 -8.66
N ALA A 195 -35.43 24.58 -8.99
CA ALA A 195 -36.03 25.62 -8.16
C ALA A 195 -36.63 26.73 -9.03
N ASP A 196 -37.81 27.21 -8.63
CA ASP A 196 -38.51 28.30 -9.30
C ASP A 196 -37.76 29.63 -9.17
N VAL A 197 -37.78 30.43 -10.23
CA VAL A 197 -37.32 31.83 -10.20
C VAL A 197 -38.37 32.72 -10.88
N THR A 198 -38.39 32.75 -12.22
CA THR A 198 -39.47 33.39 -13.00
C THR A 198 -40.41 32.38 -13.63
N ALA A 199 -39.89 31.19 -13.94
CA ALA A 199 -40.65 30.00 -14.33
C ALA A 199 -41.09 29.22 -13.08
N THR A 200 -42.25 28.56 -13.15
CA THR A 200 -42.88 27.81 -12.05
C THR A 200 -43.04 26.34 -12.42
N ASP A 201 -42.67 25.44 -11.51
CA ASP A 201 -42.84 23.99 -11.64
C ASP A 201 -44.33 23.60 -11.82
N GLY A 202 -44.59 22.73 -12.79
CA GLY A 202 -45.91 22.27 -13.21
C GLY A 202 -46.67 23.23 -14.15
N ALA A 203 -46.14 24.43 -14.39
CA ALA A 203 -46.70 25.38 -15.37
C ALA A 203 -45.76 25.58 -16.56
N ASP A 204 -44.49 25.93 -16.29
CA ASP A 204 -43.50 26.29 -17.30
C ASP A 204 -42.49 25.16 -17.56
N TYR A 205 -42.24 24.33 -16.55
CA TYR A 205 -41.37 23.15 -16.62
C TYR A 205 -41.86 22.09 -15.63
N PHE A 206 -41.47 20.83 -15.79
CA PHE A 206 -41.74 19.75 -14.84
C PHE A 206 -40.45 19.31 -14.13
N GLY A 207 -40.21 19.88 -12.96
CA GLY A 207 -39.01 19.70 -12.17
C GLY A 207 -39.01 18.49 -11.24
N PHE A 208 -37.97 18.42 -10.41
CA PHE A 208 -37.86 17.45 -9.33
C PHE A 208 -37.18 18.09 -8.11
N SER A 209 -37.69 17.78 -6.93
CA SER A 209 -37.10 18.23 -5.66
C SER A 209 -35.75 17.58 -5.38
N ARG A 210 -35.52 16.37 -5.92
CA ARG A 210 -34.26 15.64 -5.81
C ARG A 210 -34.17 14.51 -6.84
N GLN A 211 -33.11 14.50 -7.64
CA GLN A 211 -32.71 13.36 -8.47
C GLN A 211 -31.24 13.06 -8.26
N THR A 212 -30.89 11.78 -8.10
CA THR A 212 -29.50 11.33 -7.92
C THR A 212 -28.98 10.70 -9.20
N PHE A 213 -27.84 11.18 -9.68
CA PHE A 213 -27.06 10.66 -10.79
C PHE A 213 -25.78 10.03 -10.25
N THR A 214 -25.61 8.73 -10.43
CA THR A 214 -24.43 8.01 -9.93
C THR A 214 -23.39 7.89 -11.03
N PHE A 215 -22.25 8.54 -10.88
CA PHE A 215 -21.11 8.35 -11.77
C PHE A 215 -20.36 7.08 -11.37
N ASN A 216 -20.29 6.13 -12.30
CA ASN A 216 -19.52 4.90 -12.11
C ASN A 216 -18.06 5.12 -12.55
N SER A 217 -17.18 4.18 -12.19
CA SER A 217 -15.79 4.19 -12.63
C SER A 217 -15.65 4.40 -14.15
N GLY A 218 -14.80 5.34 -14.55
CA GLY A 218 -14.54 5.69 -15.96
C GLY A 218 -15.67 6.43 -16.67
N GLN A 219 -16.80 6.68 -16.00
CA GLN A 219 -17.89 7.45 -16.58
C GLN A 219 -17.58 8.95 -16.48
N MET A 220 -17.54 9.62 -17.64
CA MET A 220 -17.21 11.05 -17.69
C MET A 220 -18.44 11.95 -17.69
N GLU A 221 -19.59 11.46 -18.14
CA GLU A 221 -20.78 12.29 -18.35
C GLU A 221 -22.09 11.57 -17.98
N GLN A 222 -23.10 12.36 -17.60
CA GLN A 222 -24.49 11.97 -17.49
C GLN A 222 -25.39 13.04 -18.07
N THR A 223 -26.38 12.62 -18.85
CA THR A 223 -27.37 13.51 -19.45
C THR A 223 -28.74 13.22 -18.87
N PHE A 224 -29.49 14.28 -18.61
CA PHE A 224 -30.88 14.22 -18.20
C PHE A 224 -31.66 15.35 -18.88
N SER A 225 -32.99 15.23 -18.90
CA SER A 225 -33.84 16.25 -19.49
C SER A 225 -34.80 16.81 -18.45
N ILE A 226 -35.06 18.11 -18.54
CA ILE A 226 -36.14 18.79 -17.82
C ILE A 226 -37.24 19.09 -18.86
N PRO A 227 -38.43 18.47 -18.75
CA PRO A 227 -39.58 18.77 -19.61
C PRO A 227 -40.13 20.17 -19.40
#